data_AF-A0A3L7NRN6-F1
#
_entry.id   AF-A0A3L7NRN6-F1
#
_cell.length_a   1.000
_cell.length_b   1.000
_cell.length_c   1.000
_cell.angle_alpha   90.00
_cell.angle_beta   90.00
_cell.angle_gamma   90.00
#
_symmetry.space_group_name_H-M   'P 1'
#
loop_
_entity.id
_entity.type
_entity.pdbx_description
1 polymer ?
#
loop_
_entity_poly.entity_id
_entity_poly.type
_entity_poly.pdbx_seq_one_letter_code
_entity_poly.pdbx_strand_id
1 'polypeptide(L)'
;MFGANFTELLVLGIIGLLLFGKRLPEVAKNLGKGVSEFKKGLSGFQDELSGNSSRSSSSSSYAPSPSTRRPEPLATLDDTIVAPKFEPPKSAPVELGAEEPAAAETV
;
A
#
# COMPACT_ATOMS: atom_id res chain seq x y z
N MET A 1 2.30 -31.46 -23.20
CA MET A 1 3.07 -31.35 -24.46
C MET A 1 2.54 -30.23 -25.34
N PHE A 2 2.49 -28.98 -24.85
CA PHE A 2 2.12 -27.81 -25.64
C PHE A 2 2.84 -26.59 -25.06
N GLY A 3 4.15 -26.54 -25.27
CA GLY A 3 4.87 -25.28 -25.11
C GLY A 3 4.61 -24.50 -26.38
N ALA A 4 3.71 -23.51 -26.32
CA ALA A 4 3.43 -22.64 -27.46
C ALA A 4 4.77 -22.09 -27.97
N ASN A 5 5.20 -22.61 -29.11
CA ASN A 5 6.39 -22.15 -29.78
C ASN A 5 6.14 -20.69 -30.16
N PHE A 6 7.15 -19.84 -29.93
CA PHE A 6 7.05 -18.41 -30.22
C PHE A 6 6.57 -18.14 -31.67
N THR A 7 6.95 -19.01 -32.60
CA THR A 7 6.50 -19.00 -33.99
C THR A 7 4.98 -19.13 -34.15
N GLU A 8 4.30 -20.02 -33.42
CA GLU A 8 2.84 -20.18 -33.53
C GLU A 8 2.10 -18.97 -32.95
N LEU A 9 2.58 -18.42 -31.83
CA LEU A 9 2.05 -17.16 -31.30
C LEU A 9 2.23 -16.00 -32.28
N LEU A 10 3.37 -15.94 -32.99
CA LEU A 10 3.61 -14.93 -34.01
C LEU A 10 2.65 -15.09 -35.19
N VAL A 11 2.45 -16.32 -35.67
CA VAL A 11 1.52 -16.60 -36.79
C VAL A 11 0.08 -16.25 -36.42
N LEU A 12 -0.40 -16.68 -35.23
CA LEU A 12 -1.71 -16.29 -34.72
C LEU A 12 -1.85 -14.78 -34.53
N GLY A 13 -0.78 -14.12 -34.04
CA GLY A 13 -0.71 -12.67 -33.91
C GLY A 13 -0.84 -11.95 -35.25
N ILE A 14 -0.16 -12.43 -36.30
CA ILE A 14 -0.27 -11.87 -37.65
C ILE A 14 -1.67 -12.10 -38.23
N ILE A 15 -2.24 -13.29 -38.08
CA ILE A 15 -3.62 -13.56 -38.53
C ILE A 15 -4.58 -12.61 -37.81
N GLY A 16 -4.49 -12.49 -36.48
CA GLY A 16 -5.27 -11.52 -35.70
C GLY A 16 -5.06 -10.08 -36.19
N LEU A 17 -3.83 -9.68 -36.50
CA LEU A 17 -3.54 -8.36 -37.02
C LEU A 17 -4.11 -8.14 -38.43
N LEU A 18 -4.20 -9.16 -39.28
CA LEU A 18 -4.85 -9.04 -40.59
C LEU A 18 -6.37 -8.94 -40.46
N LEU A 19 -6.99 -9.64 -39.52
CA LEU A 19 -8.44 -9.58 -39.28
C LEU A 19 -8.85 -8.25 -38.63
N PHE A 20 -8.14 -7.83 -37.59
CA PHE A 20 -8.53 -6.68 -36.76
C PHE A 20 -7.74 -5.40 -37.10
N GLY A 21 -6.56 -5.51 -37.69
CA GLY A 21 -5.72 -4.37 -38.05
C GLY A 21 -5.46 -3.44 -36.88
N LYS A 22 -5.70 -2.14 -37.10
CA LYS A 22 -5.57 -1.08 -36.08
C LYS A 22 -6.60 -1.19 -34.94
N ARG A 23 -7.62 -2.03 -35.08
CA ARG A 23 -8.65 -2.27 -34.05
C ARG A 23 -8.19 -3.26 -32.98
N LEU A 24 -7.12 -4.03 -33.22
CA LEU A 24 -6.60 -5.00 -32.26
C LEU A 24 -6.32 -4.41 -30.86
N PRO A 25 -5.64 -3.25 -30.70
CA PRO A 25 -5.47 -2.62 -29.38
C PRO A 25 -6.79 -2.13 -28.77
N GLU A 26 -7.76 -1.72 -29.60
CA GLU A 26 -9.08 -1.29 -29.14
C GLU A 26 -9.88 -2.50 -28.59
N VAL A 27 -9.89 -3.61 -29.33
CA VAL A 27 -10.50 -4.89 -28.91
C VAL A 27 -9.82 -5.42 -27.65
N ALA A 28 -8.50 -5.45 -27.59
CA ALA A 28 -7.75 -5.90 -26.41
C ALA A 28 -8.06 -5.04 -25.18
N LYS A 29 -8.20 -3.71 -25.33
CA LYS A 29 -8.60 -2.83 -24.23
C LYS A 29 -10.03 -3.09 -23.77
N ASN A 30 -10.96 -3.32 -24.69
CA ASN A 30 -12.36 -3.57 -24.35
C ASN A 30 -12.54 -4.95 -23.70
N LEU A 31 -11.91 -6.00 -24.25
CA LEU A 31 -11.88 -7.33 -23.63
C LEU A 31 -11.14 -7.31 -22.29
N GLY A 32 -9.98 -6.66 -22.23
CA GLY A 32 -9.15 -6.61 -21.02
C GLY A 32 -9.87 -5.93 -19.85
N LYS A 33 -10.65 -4.88 -20.12
CA LYS A 33 -11.54 -4.27 -19.12
C LYS A 33 -12.60 -5.25 -18.62
N GLY A 34 -13.32 -5.92 -19.53
CA GLY A 34 -14.34 -6.91 -19.17
C GLY A 34 -13.78 -8.09 -18.36
N VAL A 35 -12.62 -8.61 -18.75
CA VAL A 35 -11.93 -9.70 -18.01
C VAL A 35 -11.44 -9.20 -16.64
N SER A 36 -10.93 -7.97 -16.55
CA SER A 36 -10.49 -7.37 -15.28
C SER A 36 -11.65 -7.18 -14.30
N GLU A 37 -12.79 -6.67 -14.77
CA GLU A 37 -14.01 -6.52 -13.98
C GLU A 37 -14.59 -7.88 -13.57
N PHE A 38 -14.62 -8.85 -14.48
CA PHE A 38 -15.01 -10.23 -14.17
C PHE A 38 -14.12 -10.84 -13.09
N LYS A 39 -12.80 -10.70 -13.20
CA LYS A 39 -11.84 -11.18 -12.19
C LYS A 39 -12.05 -10.51 -10.84
N LYS A 40 -12.31 -9.21 -10.81
CA LYS A 40 -12.63 -8.48 -9.55
C LYS A 40 -13.93 -8.97 -8.93
N GLY A 41 -14.97 -9.21 -9.73
CA GLY A 41 -16.24 -9.77 -9.25
C GLY A 41 -16.07 -11.17 -8.68
N LEU A 42 -15.31 -12.03 -9.36
CA LEU A 42 -14.99 -13.37 -8.87
C LEU A 42 -14.13 -13.35 -7.61
N SER A 43 -13.11 -12.48 -7.53
CA SER A 43 -12.28 -12.35 -6.32
C SER A 43 -13.10 -11.85 -5.12
N GLY A 44 -13.96 -10.85 -5.31
CA GLY A 44 -14.86 -10.39 -4.24
C GLY A 44 -15.82 -11.48 -3.76
N PHE A 45 -16.35 -12.29 -4.68
CA PHE A 45 -17.20 -13.43 -4.33
C PHE A 45 -16.43 -14.54 -3.60
N GLN A 46 -15.21 -14.85 -4.02
CA GLN A 46 -14.34 -15.80 -3.33
C GLN A 46 -14.02 -15.31 -1.91
N ASP A 47 -13.79 -14.00 -1.73
CA ASP A 47 -13.50 -13.38 -0.44
C ASP A 47 -14.74 -13.35 0.48
N GLU A 48 -15.96 -13.25 -0.04
CA GLU A 48 -17.18 -13.38 0.75
C GLU A 48 -17.40 -14.82 1.23
N LEU A 49 -17.18 -15.80 0.35
CA LEU A 49 -17.29 -17.22 0.70
C LEU A 49 -16.18 -17.67 1.67
N SER A 50 -14.97 -17.13 1.52
CA SER A 50 -13.81 -17.45 2.37
C SER A 50 -13.77 -16.59 3.64
N GLY A 51 -14.32 -15.38 3.59
CA GLY A 51 -14.37 -14.39 4.67
C GLY A 51 -15.31 -14.75 5.82
N ASN A 52 -16.19 -15.74 5.63
CA ASN A 52 -16.87 -16.40 6.75
C ASN A 52 -15.94 -17.40 7.50
N SER A 53 -14.72 -17.62 7.02
CA SER A 53 -13.69 -18.45 7.67
C SER A 53 -12.36 -17.73 7.96
N SER A 54 -12.07 -16.56 7.38
CA SER A 54 -10.80 -15.87 7.64
C SER A 54 -10.89 -14.35 7.53
N ARG A 55 -11.24 -13.69 8.64
CA ARG A 55 -10.96 -12.26 8.86
C ARG A 55 -9.45 -12.05 9.03
N SER A 56 -8.66 -12.15 7.97
CA SER A 56 -7.30 -11.59 7.93
C SER A 56 -6.70 -11.79 6.55
N SER A 57 -6.56 -10.71 5.78
CA SER A 57 -5.26 -10.34 5.21
C SER A 57 -5.36 -8.96 4.58
N SER A 58 -4.81 -7.99 5.32
CA SER A 58 -3.96 -6.91 4.83
C SER A 58 -4.50 -5.98 3.73
N SER A 59 -4.83 -4.77 4.18
CA SER A 59 -4.69 -3.51 3.48
C SER A 59 -3.52 -3.47 2.48
N SER A 60 -3.83 -3.35 1.18
CA SER A 60 -2.88 -2.80 0.21
C SER A 60 -3.15 -1.31 0.09
N SER A 61 -2.55 -0.55 1.01
CA SER A 61 -2.44 0.91 0.88
C SER A 61 -1.48 1.21 -0.26
N TYR A 62 -2.02 1.68 -1.37
CA TYR A 62 -1.26 2.32 -2.44
C TYR A 62 -0.61 3.59 -1.88
N ALA A 63 0.71 3.57 -1.67
CA ALA A 63 1.51 4.78 -1.60
C ALA A 63 2.40 4.82 -2.86
N PRO A 64 2.21 5.79 -3.78
CA PRO A 64 3.10 5.93 -4.91
C PRO A 64 4.45 6.44 -4.40
N SER A 65 5.54 5.72 -4.66
CA SER A 65 6.89 6.21 -4.40
C SER A 65 7.51 6.73 -5.71
N PRO A 66 7.63 8.05 -5.88
CA PRO A 66 8.64 8.63 -6.74
C PRO A 66 9.74 9.19 -5.84
N SER A 67 10.82 8.42 -5.63
CA SER A 67 12.05 8.99 -5.08
C SER A 67 13.25 8.32 -5.71
N THR A 68 13.73 9.00 -6.74
CA THR A 68 15.05 8.93 -7.34
C THR A 68 16.13 8.54 -6.31
N ARG A 69 16.95 7.56 -6.69
CA ARG A 69 18.19 7.13 -6.01
C ARG A 69 18.93 8.30 -5.34
N ARG A 70 19.00 8.27 -4.01
CA ARG A 70 20.06 8.96 -3.25
C ARG A 70 20.99 7.88 -2.68
N PRO A 71 22.28 7.85 -3.04
CA PRO A 71 23.23 6.91 -2.44
C PRO A 71 23.47 7.27 -0.96
N GLU A 72 23.37 6.27 -0.09
CA GLU A 72 23.61 6.33 1.36
C GLU A 72 25.09 6.67 1.65
N PRO A 73 25.40 7.62 2.54
CA PRO A 73 26.77 7.88 2.96
C PRO A 73 27.20 6.82 3.98
N LEU A 74 28.31 6.14 3.67
CA LEU A 74 28.96 5.16 4.54
C LEU A 74 29.70 5.91 5.67
N ALA A 75 29.09 6.02 6.85
CA ALA A 75 29.73 6.57 8.03
C ALA A 75 30.22 5.44 8.94
N THR A 76 31.42 4.95 8.67
CA THR A 76 32.21 4.17 9.63
C THR A 76 32.62 5.06 10.80
N LEU A 77 32.23 4.60 11.99
CA LEU A 77 32.78 4.81 13.33
C LEU A 77 34.12 5.55 13.38
N ASP A 78 34.21 6.66 14.12
CA ASP A 78 35.39 7.09 14.89
C ASP A 78 35.05 8.25 15.86
N ASP A 79 35.37 8.02 17.14
CA ASP A 79 35.75 8.93 18.23
C ASP A 79 34.86 10.07 18.77
N THR A 80 34.51 9.91 20.06
CA THR A 80 34.26 10.94 21.11
C THR A 80 33.17 11.98 20.79
N ILE A 81 32.01 11.99 21.45
CA ILE A 81 31.81 12.54 22.80
C ILE A 81 30.45 12.00 23.30
N VAL A 82 30.47 11.36 24.46
CA VAL A 82 29.28 10.89 25.19
C VAL A 82 28.49 12.10 25.66
N ALA A 83 27.27 12.29 25.17
CA ALA A 83 26.39 13.34 25.66
C ALA A 83 26.11 13.10 27.17
N PRO A 84 26.34 14.10 28.05
CA PRO A 84 26.19 13.92 29.49
C PRO A 84 24.74 13.58 29.84
N LYS A 85 24.59 12.63 30.77
CA LYS A 85 23.29 12.15 31.26
C LYS A 85 22.50 13.34 31.84
N PHE A 86 21.41 13.71 31.17
CA PHE A 86 20.45 14.69 31.69
C PHE A 86 19.69 14.06 32.85
N GLU A 87 19.94 14.52 34.07
CA GLU A 87 19.14 14.14 35.24
C GLU A 87 17.94 15.09 35.34
N PRO A 88 16.70 14.56 35.38
CA PRO A 88 15.51 15.38 35.47
C PRO A 88 15.47 16.12 36.81
N PRO A 89 14.95 17.37 36.87
CA PRO A 89 14.85 18.11 38.11
C PRO A 89 13.93 17.35 39.10
N LYS A 90 14.53 16.81 40.16
CA LYS A 90 13.83 16.27 41.34
C LYS A 90 13.36 17.42 42.22
N SER A 91 12.32 18.16 41.84
CA SER A 91 11.58 19.08 42.74
C SER A 91 10.31 19.58 42.04
N ALA A 92 9.16 19.36 42.68
CA ALA A 92 7.86 19.85 42.23
C ALA A 92 7.82 21.38 42.20
N PRO A 93 7.44 22.01 41.08
CA PRO A 93 7.03 23.41 41.09
C PRO A 93 5.71 23.52 41.89
N VAL A 94 5.88 23.99 43.12
CA VAL A 94 4.96 24.72 44.00
C VAL A 94 3.58 25.01 43.38
N GLU A 95 2.54 24.56 44.08
CA GLU A 95 1.14 24.97 43.92
C GLU A 95 1.00 26.45 43.54
N LEU A 96 0.46 26.71 42.36
CA LEU A 96 -0.13 28.00 42.03
C LEU A 96 -1.55 27.77 41.53
N GLY A 97 -2.47 27.75 42.50
CA GLY A 97 -3.85 28.23 42.36
C GLY A 97 -4.63 27.81 41.11
N ALA A 98 -5.29 26.67 41.21
CA ALA A 98 -6.59 26.48 40.56
C ALA A 98 -7.47 25.70 41.55
N GLU A 99 -8.25 26.47 42.32
CA GLU A 99 -9.25 26.04 43.28
C GLU A 99 -10.03 24.81 42.83
N GLU A 100 -10.16 23.88 43.79
CA GLU A 100 -11.16 22.84 43.84
C GLU A 100 -12.60 23.42 43.78
N PRO A 101 -13.60 22.58 43.40
CA PRO A 101 -14.98 22.96 43.15
C PRO A 101 -15.82 22.88 44.42
N ALA A 102 -16.76 23.82 44.66
CA ALA A 102 -17.89 23.60 45.56
C ALA A 102 -18.95 24.71 45.52
N ALA A 103 -20.21 24.30 45.68
CA ALA A 103 -21.37 25.08 46.13
C ALA A 103 -22.04 26.05 45.14
N ALA A 104 -22.92 25.50 44.30
CA ALA A 104 -24.15 26.17 43.91
C ALA A 104 -25.34 25.39 44.50
N GLU A 105 -25.67 25.70 45.75
CA GLU A 105 -26.97 25.38 46.36
C GLU A 105 -27.53 26.69 46.90
N THR A 106 -28.43 27.30 46.12
CA THR A 106 -29.33 28.38 46.52
C THR A 106 -30.60 28.28 45.69
N VAL A 107 -31.68 27.80 46.30
CA VAL A 107 -33.05 28.34 46.42
C VAL A 107 -33.98 27.21 46.85
#